data_AF-A0A9X0AVI5-F1
#
_entry.id   AF-A0A9X0AVI5-F1
#
_cell.length_a   1.000
_cell.length_b   1.000
_cell.length_c   1.000
_cell.angle_alpha   90.00
_cell.angle_beta   90.00
_cell.angle_gamma   90.00
#
_symmetry.space_group_name_H-M   'P 1'
#
loop_
_entity.id
_entity.type
_entity.pdbx_description
1 polymer ?
#
loop_
_entity_poly.entity_id
_entity_poly.type
_entity_poly.pdbx_seq_one_letter_code
_entity_poly.pdbx_strand_id
1 'polypeptide(L)'
;MGERVEFYRHAFPAVFKGHKPVFTHGDFQRKNIMVKRTPSPASTEVQDSKTNDDTLEVVIIDWENSGWYPDYWESALALVSCGLWNDDWHFWLAKSLDIFYDEYAWIRTLRVELWS
;
A
#
# COMPACT_ATOMS: atom_id res chain seq x y z
N MET A 1 14.43 16.94 -23.64
CA MET A 1 13.29 17.13 -22.73
C MET A 1 11.95 16.94 -23.44
N GLY A 2 11.73 17.51 -24.64
CA GLY A 2 10.45 17.45 -25.37
C GLY A 2 9.96 16.04 -25.75
N GLU A 3 10.81 15.22 -26.38
CA GLU A 3 10.40 13.86 -26.84
C GLU A 3 9.86 12.95 -25.72
N ARG A 4 10.43 13.04 -24.51
CA ARG A 4 9.95 12.28 -23.35
C ARG A 4 8.57 12.75 -22.86
N VAL A 5 8.35 14.07 -22.85
CA VAL A 5 7.05 14.64 -22.48
C VAL A 5 5.98 14.20 -23.49
N GLU A 6 6.29 14.23 -24.78
CA GLU A 6 5.37 13.77 -25.83
C GLU A 6 5.06 12.29 -25.71
N PHE A 7 6.06 11.44 -25.43
CA PHE A 7 5.82 10.03 -25.16
C PHE A 7 4.83 9.82 -24.00
N TYR A 8 5.05 10.47 -22.85
CA TYR A 8 4.16 10.33 -21.69
C TYR A 8 2.76 10.90 -21.92
N ARG A 9 2.63 11.98 -22.69
CA ARG A 9 1.32 12.52 -23.10
C ARG A 9 0.46 11.49 -23.83
N HIS A 10 1.08 10.62 -24.62
CA HIS A 10 0.36 9.56 -25.33
C HIS A 10 0.18 8.29 -24.47
N ALA A 11 1.21 7.90 -23.72
CA ALA A 11 1.20 6.66 -22.95
C ALA A 11 0.26 6.72 -21.74
N PHE A 12 0.31 7.79 -20.93
CA PHE A 12 -0.41 7.83 -19.65
C PHE A 12 -1.93 7.74 -19.78
N PRO A 13 -2.60 8.43 -20.73
CA PRO A 13 -4.03 8.26 -20.91
C PRO A 13 -4.42 6.85 -21.40
N ALA A 14 -3.50 6.14 -22.07
CA ALA A 14 -3.74 4.77 -22.53
C ALA A 14 -3.57 3.74 -21.41
N VAL A 15 -2.64 3.98 -20.49
CA VAL A 15 -2.31 3.14 -19.33
C VAL A 15 -3.28 3.40 -18.17
N PHE A 16 -3.37 4.64 -17.70
CA PHE A 16 -4.11 5.02 -16.50
C PHE A 16 -5.57 5.35 -16.82
N LYS A 17 -6.30 4.38 -17.37
CA LYS A 17 -7.72 4.54 -17.75
C LYS A 17 -8.61 3.47 -17.10
N GLY A 18 -9.89 3.79 -16.93
CA GLY A 18 -10.89 2.84 -16.42
C GLY A 18 -10.88 2.66 -14.90
N HIS A 19 -10.12 3.48 -14.18
CA HIS A 19 -9.97 3.44 -12.74
C HIS A 19 -10.97 4.34 -12.03
N LYS A 20 -11.54 3.86 -10.93
CA LYS A 20 -12.52 4.62 -10.14
C LYS A 20 -11.80 5.44 -9.06
N PRO A 21 -12.30 6.63 -8.70
CA PRO A 21 -11.77 7.36 -7.55
C PRO A 21 -12.12 6.62 -6.25
N VAL A 22 -11.11 6.36 -5.43
CA VAL A 22 -11.24 5.81 -4.07
C VAL A 22 -10.45 6.68 -3.10
N PHE A 23 -10.82 6.63 -1.82
CA PHE A 23 -10.03 7.28 -0.78
C PHE A 23 -8.83 6.40 -0.44
N THR A 24 -7.61 6.91 -0.66
CA THR A 24 -6.36 6.21 -0.40
C THR A 24 -5.60 6.86 0.75
N HIS A 25 -4.84 6.06 1.48
CA HIS A 25 -3.87 6.49 2.46
C HIS A 25 -2.69 7.24 1.82
N GLY A 26 -2.13 6.75 0.70
CA GLY A 26 -1.08 7.41 -0.07
C GLY A 26 0.36 7.18 0.39
N ASP A 27 0.55 6.70 1.64
CA ASP A 27 1.84 6.20 2.14
C ASP A 27 1.68 4.87 2.91
N PHE A 28 1.03 3.86 2.31
CA PHE A 28 0.75 2.58 2.98
C PHE A 28 1.99 1.69 3.15
N GLN A 29 2.81 2.05 4.14
CA GLN A 29 4.01 1.34 4.55
C GLN A 29 3.85 0.78 5.96
N ARG A 30 4.66 -0.24 6.30
CA ARG A 30 4.66 -0.89 7.62
C ARG A 30 4.78 0.08 8.79
N LYS A 31 5.61 1.14 8.64
CA LYS A 31 5.80 2.18 9.66
C LYS A 31 4.52 2.93 10.04
N ASN A 32 3.53 2.94 9.15
CA ASN A 32 2.28 3.67 9.30
C ASN A 32 1.12 2.75 9.75
N ILE A 33 1.42 1.49 10.11
CA ILE A 33 0.45 0.51 10.60
C ILE A 33 0.87 0.10 12.02
N MET A 34 0.05 0.46 13.00
CA MET A 34 0.22 0.06 14.39
C MET A 34 -0.65 -1.14 14.70
N VAL A 35 -0.07 -2.14 15.37
CA VAL A 35 -0.81 -3.31 15.86
C VAL A 35 -0.72 -3.33 17.39
N LYS A 36 -1.87 -3.28 18.04
CA LYS A 36 -2.00 -3.36 19.48
C LYS A 36 -2.64 -4.68 19.87
N ARG A 37 -1.99 -5.40 20.79
CA ARG A 37 -2.55 -6.60 21.41
C ARG A 37 -3.34 -6.20 22.64
N THR A 38 -4.60 -6.62 22.72
CA THR A 38 -5.44 -6.46 23.89
C THR A 38 -5.79 -7.84 24.46
N PRO A 39 -5.54 -8.08 25.76
CA PRO A 39 -5.91 -9.34 26.39
C PRO A 39 -7.41 -9.59 26.23
N SER A 40 -7.81 -10.80 25.84
CA SER A 40 -9.23 -11.15 25.79
C SER A 40 -9.85 -11.09 27.18
N PRO A 41 -11.04 -10.51 27.35
CA PRO A 41 -11.73 -10.44 28.65
C PRO A 41 -12.05 -11.82 29.22
N ALA A 42 -11.97 -12.90 28.43
CA ALA A 42 -12.15 -14.27 28.87
C ALA A 42 -10.93 -14.88 29.59
N SER A 43 -9.77 -14.23 29.58
CA SER A 43 -8.53 -14.81 30.15
C SER A 43 -8.41 -14.71 31.68
N THR A 44 -9.51 -14.47 32.40
CA THR A 44 -9.50 -14.28 33.86
C THR A 44 -9.75 -15.59 34.64
N GLU A 45 -10.09 -16.70 33.96
CA GLU A 45 -10.32 -17.99 34.64
C GLU A 45 -9.49 -19.13 34.03
N VAL A 46 -8.60 -19.67 34.88
CA VAL A 46 -7.83 -20.93 34.85
C VAL A 46 -7.32 -21.43 33.48
N GLN A 47 -5.99 -21.45 33.38
CA GLN A 47 -5.19 -21.97 32.27
C GLN A 47 -5.48 -23.43 31.93
N ASP A 48 -5.86 -23.69 30.67
CA ASP A 48 -5.35 -24.85 29.94
C ASP A 48 -5.32 -24.57 28.42
N SER A 49 -4.13 -24.75 27.83
CA SER A 49 -3.84 -24.85 26.39
C SER A 49 -3.89 -23.59 25.49
N LYS A 50 -2.68 -23.18 25.04
CA LYS A 50 -2.28 -22.83 23.65
C LYS A 50 -3.16 -21.96 22.73
N THR A 51 -4.13 -21.19 23.21
CA THR A 51 -4.77 -20.15 22.40
C THR A 51 -4.41 -18.80 22.97
N ASN A 52 -3.46 -18.11 22.32
CA ASN A 52 -3.29 -16.66 22.47
C ASN A 52 -4.56 -16.01 21.91
N ASP A 53 -5.62 -15.94 22.72
CA ASP A 53 -6.87 -15.26 22.42
C ASP A 53 -6.71 -13.73 22.54
N ASP A 54 -5.52 -13.20 22.23
CA ASP A 54 -5.30 -11.77 22.20
C ASP A 54 -6.11 -11.19 21.04
N THR A 55 -6.92 -10.18 21.33
CA THR A 55 -7.55 -9.38 20.29
C THR A 55 -6.50 -8.45 19.68
N LEU A 56 -6.42 -8.41 18.34
CA LEU A 56 -5.51 -7.52 17.62
C LEU A 56 -6.29 -6.31 17.11
N GLU A 57 -5.92 -5.14 17.59
CA GLU A 57 -6.41 -3.86 17.11
C GLU A 57 -5.39 -3.29 16.11
N VAL A 58 -5.83 -2.98 14.89
CA VAL A 58 -5.00 -2.38 13.84
C VAL A 58 -5.39 -0.91 13.68
N VAL A 59 -4.40 -0.03 13.73
CA VAL A 59 -4.57 1.41 13.55
C VAL A 59 -3.64 1.89 12.43
N ILE A 60 -4.21 2.58 11.45
CA ILE A 60 -3.46 3.24 10.37
C ILE A 60 -3.27 4.70 10.75
N ILE A 61 -2.03 5.18 10.71
CA ILE A 61 -1.62 6.54 11.07
C ILE A 61 -0.96 7.23 9.87
N ASP A 62 -0.64 8.52 10.00
CA ASP A 62 0.11 9.29 8.98
C ASP A 62 -0.66 9.56 7.67
N TRP A 63 -1.90 10.03 7.82
CA TRP A 63 -2.83 10.34 6.71
C TRP A 63 -2.51 11.64 5.93
N GLU A 64 -1.31 12.21 6.05
CA GLU A 64 -1.00 13.51 5.44
C GLU A 64 -0.95 13.48 3.90
N ASN A 65 -0.69 12.31 3.32
CA ASN A 65 -0.70 12.08 1.87
C ASN A 65 -2.02 11.50 1.35
N SER A 66 -3.04 11.42 2.20
CA SER A 66 -4.29 10.78 1.85
C SER A 66 -5.17 11.67 0.97
N GLY A 67 -6.00 11.03 0.14
CA GLY A 67 -6.85 11.75 -0.80
C GLY A 67 -7.66 10.83 -1.70
N TRP A 68 -8.42 11.45 -2.60
CA TRP A 68 -9.17 10.73 -3.63
C TRP A 68 -8.30 10.53 -4.86
N TYR A 69 -7.88 9.29 -5.07
CA TYR A 69 -7.02 8.87 -6.18
C TYR A 69 -7.61 7.65 -6.89
N PRO A 70 -7.14 7.30 -8.10
CA PRO A 70 -7.51 6.06 -8.77
C PRO A 70 -7.27 4.82 -7.89
N ASP A 71 -8.05 3.75 -8.07
CA ASP A 71 -7.97 2.52 -7.27
C ASP A 71 -6.65 1.76 -7.37
N TYR A 72 -5.83 2.01 -8.41
CA TYR A 72 -4.47 1.50 -8.47
C TYR A 72 -3.48 2.21 -7.53
N TRP A 73 -3.79 3.45 -7.11
CA TRP A 73 -2.82 4.38 -6.54
C TRP A 73 -2.14 3.85 -5.27
N GLU A 74 -2.92 3.30 -4.34
CA GLU A 74 -2.38 2.75 -3.09
C GLU A 74 -1.42 1.60 -3.36
N SER A 75 -1.83 0.63 -4.19
CA SER A 75 -1.00 -0.54 -4.49
C SER A 75 0.29 -0.15 -5.22
N ALA A 76 0.21 0.78 -6.17
CA ALA A 76 1.35 1.24 -6.95
C ALA A 76 2.37 1.97 -6.07
N LEU A 77 1.91 2.86 -5.18
CA LEU A 77 2.79 3.58 -4.27
C LEU A 77 3.39 2.65 -3.21
N ALA A 78 2.59 1.76 -2.62
CA ALA A 78 3.06 0.80 -1.64
C ALA A 78 4.13 -0.14 -2.21
N LEU A 79 3.95 -0.64 -3.45
CA LEU A 79 4.94 -1.47 -4.13
C LEU A 79 6.22 -0.71 -4.51
N VAL A 80 6.13 0.57 -4.88
CA VAL A 80 7.34 1.39 -5.07
C VAL A 80 8.10 1.55 -3.76
N SER A 81 7.37 1.65 -2.65
CA SER A 81 7.92 1.80 -1.30
C SER A 81 8.28 0.48 -0.61
N CYS A 82 8.32 -0.66 -1.31
CA CYS A 82 8.73 -1.98 -0.79
C CYS A 82 10.24 -2.09 -0.46
N GLY A 83 10.85 -1.03 0.09
CA GLY A 83 12.12 -1.10 0.81
C GLY A 83 13.26 -1.83 0.09
N LEU A 84 13.35 -1.74 -1.25
CA LEU A 84 14.33 -2.47 -2.08
C LEU A 84 14.24 -4.01 -2.00
N TRP A 85 13.07 -4.56 -1.70
CA TRP A 85 12.87 -6.02 -1.52
C TRP A 85 13.65 -6.59 -0.33
N ASN A 86 13.96 -5.76 0.67
CA ASN A 86 14.67 -6.18 1.87
C ASN A 86 13.79 -6.95 2.87
N ASP A 87 12.49 -7.11 2.59
CA ASP A 87 11.53 -7.79 3.44
C ASP A 87 10.38 -8.46 2.65
N ASP A 88 9.47 -9.10 3.38
CA ASP A 88 8.28 -9.77 2.86
C ASP A 88 7.06 -8.84 2.72
N TRP A 89 7.22 -7.51 2.79
CA TRP A 89 6.08 -6.59 2.76
C TRP A 89 5.26 -6.73 1.47
N HIS A 90 5.95 -6.96 0.35
CA HIS A 90 5.32 -7.24 -0.95
C HIS A 90 4.33 -8.42 -0.91
N PHE A 91 4.61 -9.46 -0.10
CA PHE A 91 3.71 -10.59 0.07
C PHE A 91 2.43 -10.18 0.81
N TRP A 92 2.57 -9.39 1.87
CA TRP A 92 1.45 -8.91 2.67
C TRP A 92 0.60 -7.87 1.94
N LEU A 93 1.21 -7.01 1.11
CA LEU A 93 0.48 -6.10 0.23
C LEU A 93 -0.44 -6.87 -0.72
N ALA A 94 0.06 -7.92 -1.36
CA ALA A 94 -0.73 -8.76 -2.26
C ALA A 94 -1.87 -9.53 -1.55
N LYS A 95 -1.83 -9.63 -0.22
CA LYS A 95 -2.92 -10.17 0.60
C LYS A 95 -3.92 -9.11 1.06
N SER A 96 -3.51 -7.85 1.12
CA SER A 96 -4.26 -6.76 1.74
C SER A 96 -4.88 -5.80 0.75
N LEU A 97 -4.34 -5.72 -0.47
CA LEU A 97 -4.75 -4.80 -1.53
C LEU A 97 -4.97 -5.55 -2.84
N ASP A 98 -5.86 -5.01 -3.68
CA ASP A 98 -5.89 -5.34 -5.10
C ASP A 98 -4.64 -4.77 -5.77
N ILE A 99 -3.87 -5.62 -6.45
CA ILE A 99 -2.59 -5.22 -7.03
C ILE A 99 -2.73 -4.95 -8.52
N PHE A 100 -2.29 -3.76 -8.91
CA PHE A 100 -2.33 -3.25 -10.29
C PHE A 100 -0.91 -3.22 -10.87
N TYR A 101 -0.44 -4.36 -11.39
CA TYR A 101 0.96 -4.53 -11.80
C TYR A 101 1.37 -3.64 -12.98
N ASP A 102 0.47 -3.42 -13.94
CA ASP A 102 0.74 -2.58 -15.11
C ASP A 102 0.93 -1.12 -14.67
N GLU A 103 0.00 -0.59 -13.87
CA GLU A 103 0.06 0.75 -13.31
C GLU A 103 1.27 0.93 -12.41
N TYR A 104 1.58 -0.06 -11.57
CA TYR A 104 2.80 -0.08 -10.78
C TYR A 104 4.06 0.06 -11.66
N ALA A 105 4.17 -0.71 -12.75
CA ALA A 105 5.34 -0.65 -13.62
C ALA A 105 5.53 0.76 -14.22
N TRP A 106 4.45 1.41 -14.62
CA TRP A 106 4.47 2.77 -15.16
C TRP A 106 4.75 3.83 -14.08
N ILE A 107 4.13 3.72 -12.91
CA ILE A 107 4.39 4.62 -11.77
C ILE A 107 5.83 4.50 -11.27
N ARG A 108 6.37 3.28 -11.20
CA ARG A 108 7.78 3.04 -10.84
C ARG A 108 8.71 3.68 -11.87
N THR A 109 8.44 3.49 -13.17
CA THR A 109 9.24 4.10 -14.25
C THR A 109 9.25 5.61 -14.13
N LEU A 110 8.07 6.23 -13.97
CA LEU A 110 7.94 7.67 -13.77
C LEU A 110 8.72 8.15 -12.53
N ARG A 111 8.56 7.47 -11.38
CA ARG A 111 9.25 7.86 -10.14
C ARG A 111 10.77 7.77 -10.24
N VAL A 112 11.29 6.73 -10.89
CA VAL A 112 12.73 6.58 -11.11
C VAL A 112 13.26 7.70 -11.99
N GLU A 113 12.59 8.04 -13.09
CA GLU A 113 13.05 9.12 -13.98
C GLU A 113 13.00 10.49 -13.33
N LEU A 114 12.00 10.71 -12.49
CA LEU A 114 11.80 11.97 -11.82
C LEU A 114 12.93 12.22 -10.81
N TRP A 115 13.29 11.23 -9.99
CA TRP A 115 14.26 11.38 -8.89
C TRP A 115 15.62 10.69 -9.17
N SER A 116 15.95 10.41 -10.43
CA SER A 116 17.29 9.99 -10.88
C SER A 116 18.22 11.16 -11.16
#